data_AF-A0A7X8IUQ1-F1
#
_entry.id   AF-A0A7X8IUQ1-F1
#
_cell.length_a   1.000
_cell.length_b   1.000
_cell.length_c   1.000
_cell.angle_alpha   90.00
_cell.angle_beta   90.00
_cell.angle_gamma   90.00
#
_symmetry.space_group_name_H-M   'P 1'
#
loop_
_entity.id
_entity.type
_entity.pdbx_description
1 polymer ?
#
loop_
_entity_poly.entity_id
_entity_poly.type
_entity_poly.pdbx_seq_one_letter_code
_entity_poly.pdbx_strand_id
1 'polypeptide(L)'
;MVNTNVKRIQNENTILSTYLKEINKIPLLSREEEYDLAIKAVAGDKDAQDKLIKANLRFVVNVAKKYQNQGLPLMDLVSEGNIGLMNAVERFDATKGYHFIS
;
A
#
# COMPACT_ATOMS: atom_id res chain seq x y z
N MET A 1 36.06 7.83 -1.38
CA MET A 1 34.81 7.66 -0.60
C MET A 1 33.55 7.50 -1.48
N VAL A 2 33.65 6.95 -2.70
CA VAL A 2 32.52 6.86 -3.66
C VAL A 2 31.74 5.52 -3.54
N ASN A 3 32.32 4.51 -2.88
CA ASN A 3 31.81 3.13 -2.89
C ASN A 3 30.57 2.92 -2.01
N THR A 4 30.36 3.74 -0.98
CA THR A 4 29.25 3.57 -0.02
C THR A 4 27.91 4.05 -0.59
N ASN A 5 27.89 5.18 -1.32
CA ASN A 5 26.65 5.72 -1.90
C ASN A 5 26.13 4.86 -3.06
N VAL A 6 27.03 4.34 -3.91
CA VAL A 6 26.65 3.45 -5.01
C VAL A 6 26.06 2.15 -4.48
N LYS A 7 26.67 1.54 -3.45
CA LYS A 7 26.13 0.35 -2.78
C LYS A 7 24.77 0.60 -2.13
N ARG A 8 24.57 1.78 -1.53
CA ARG A 8 23.29 2.16 -0.91
C ARG A 8 22.17 2.26 -1.95
N ILE A 9 22.41 2.97 -3.06
CA ILE A 9 21.44 3.11 -4.16
C ILE A 9 21.11 1.74 -4.79
N GLN A 10 22.10 0.88 -4.98
CA GLN A 10 21.88 -0.48 -5.50
C GLN A 10 21.04 -1.34 -4.54
N ASN A 11 21.28 -1.22 -3.23
CA ASN A 11 20.50 -1.93 -2.22
C ASN A 11 19.04 -1.45 -2.17
N GLU A 12 18.82 -0.12 -2.17
CA GLU A 12 17.48 0.47 -2.19
C GLU A 12 16.67 0.04 -3.42
N ASN A 13 17.30 0.00 -4.60
CA ASN A 13 16.65 -0.51 -5.82
C ASN A 13 16.31 -2.00 -5.71
N THR A 14 17.17 -2.79 -5.08
CA THR A 14 16.93 -4.23 -4.87
C THR A 14 15.74 -4.44 -3.93
N ILE A 15 15.69 -3.71 -2.81
CA ILE A 15 14.59 -3.75 -1.84
C ILE A 15 13.26 -3.36 -2.51
N LEU A 16 13.25 -2.25 -3.24
CA LEU A 16 12.06 -1.80 -3.97
C LEU A 16 11.60 -2.84 -4.99
N SER A 17 12.52 -3.44 -5.75
CA SER A 17 12.18 -4.45 -6.74
C SER A 17 11.58 -5.72 -6.10
N THR A 18 12.09 -6.13 -4.95
CA THR A 18 11.56 -7.27 -4.19
C THR A 18 10.17 -6.95 -3.64
N TYR A 19 9.99 -5.77 -3.05
CA TYR A 19 8.68 -5.31 -2.59
C TYR A 19 7.63 -5.31 -3.71
N LEU A 20 7.97 -4.73 -4.87
CA LEU A 20 7.07 -4.70 -6.04
C LEU A 20 6.72 -6.11 -6.53
N LYS A 21 7.66 -7.06 -6.49
CA LYS A 21 7.40 -8.46 -6.82
C LYS A 21 6.43 -9.11 -5.85
N GLU A 22 6.59 -8.89 -4.55
CA GLU A 22 5.71 -9.49 -3.53
C GLU A 22 4.29 -8.95 -3.61
N ILE A 23 4.09 -7.63 -3.73
CA ILE A 23 2.73 -7.07 -3.80
C ILE A 23 1.99 -7.44 -5.09
N ASN A 24 2.70 -7.76 -6.17
CA ASN A 24 2.09 -8.23 -7.42
C ASN A 24 1.53 -9.66 -7.32
N LYS A 25 1.97 -10.45 -6.34
CA LYS A 25 1.42 -11.79 -6.08
C LYS A 25 0.08 -11.74 -5.32
N ILE A 26 -0.24 -10.58 -4.73
CA ILE A 26 -1.48 -10.41 -3.96
C ILE A 26 -2.64 -10.30 -4.96
N PRO A 27 -3.67 -11.16 -4.85
CA PRO A 27 -4.82 -11.10 -5.75
C PRO A 27 -5.61 -9.80 -5.54
N LEU A 28 -6.23 -9.32 -6.61
CA LEU A 28 -7.17 -8.22 -6.53
C LEU A 28 -8.46 -8.71 -5.90
N LEU A 29 -9.09 -7.86 -5.09
CA LEU A 29 -10.42 -8.11 -4.56
C LEU A 29 -11.47 -7.79 -5.62
N SER A 30 -12.48 -8.65 -5.72
CA SER A 30 -13.74 -8.29 -6.32
C SER A 30 -14.49 -7.26 -5.45
N ARG A 31 -15.50 -6.62 -6.04
CA ARG A 31 -16.32 -5.62 -5.35
C ARG A 31 -17.08 -6.18 -4.15
N GLU A 32 -17.52 -7.44 -4.25
CA GLU A 32 -18.20 -8.15 -3.17
C GLU A 32 -17.23 -8.47 -2.02
N GLU A 33 -16.05 -8.99 -2.35
CA GLU A 33 -15.01 -9.27 -1.35
C GLU A 33 -14.53 -8.00 -0.64
N GLU A 34 -14.37 -6.89 -1.36
CA GLU A 34 -14.02 -5.60 -0.75
C GLU A 34 -15.08 -5.16 0.27
N TYR A 35 -16.36 -5.24 -0.10
CA TYR A 35 -17.46 -4.86 0.78
C TYR A 35 -17.49 -5.73 2.05
N ASP A 36 -17.40 -7.04 1.90
CA ASP A 36 -17.41 -7.97 3.04
C ASP A 36 -16.22 -7.77 3.97
N LEU A 37 -15.03 -7.55 3.41
CA LEU A 37 -13.83 -7.26 4.19
C LEU A 37 -13.94 -5.91 4.88
N ALA A 38 -14.49 -4.89 4.22
CA ALA A 38 -14.65 -3.57 4.81
C ALA A 38 -15.62 -3.60 6.01
N ILE A 39 -16.74 -4.32 5.91
CA ILE A 39 -17.69 -4.48 7.02
C ILE A 39 -17.03 -5.17 8.22
N LYS A 40 -16.27 -6.25 7.98
CA LYS A 40 -15.53 -6.96 9.04
C LYS A 40 -14.42 -6.09 9.64
N ALA A 41 -13.70 -5.35 8.80
CA ALA A 41 -12.62 -4.46 9.23
C ALA A 41 -13.14 -3.37 10.19
N VAL A 42 -14.34 -2.81 9.93
CA VAL A 42 -15.02 -1.85 10.81
C VAL A 42 -15.43 -2.48 12.14
N ALA A 43 -15.81 -3.75 12.14
CA ALA A 43 -16.09 -4.52 13.36
C ALA A 43 -14.82 -4.88 14.16
N GLY A 44 -13.63 -4.47 13.69
CA GLY A 44 -12.36 -4.70 14.37
C GLY A 44 -11.65 -6.00 13.98
N ASP A 45 -12.12 -6.71 12.94
CA ASP A 45 -11.47 -7.92 12.42
C ASP A 45 -10.10 -7.57 11.82
N LYS A 46 -9.03 -7.98 12.50
CA LYS A 46 -7.65 -7.70 12.12
C LYS A 46 -7.24 -8.41 10.83
N ASP A 47 -7.76 -9.60 10.56
CA ASP A 47 -7.47 -10.33 9.32
C ASP A 47 -8.16 -9.66 8.13
N ALA A 48 -9.37 -9.14 8.33
CA ALA A 48 -10.07 -8.37 7.31
C ALA A 48 -9.35 -7.04 7.02
N GLN A 49 -8.90 -6.32 8.05
CA GLN A 49 -8.08 -5.12 7.90
C GLN A 49 -6.81 -5.41 7.09
N ASP A 50 -6.06 -6.45 7.47
CA ASP A 50 -4.80 -6.81 6.82
C ASP A 50 -5.00 -7.24 5.36
N LYS A 51 -6.06 -8.00 5.05
CA LYS A 51 -6.42 -8.34 3.67
C LYS A 51 -6.78 -7.11 2.84
N LEU A 52 -7.57 -6.20 3.40
CA LEU A 52 -7.98 -4.97 2.71
C LEU A 52 -6.77 -4.06 2.45
N ILE A 53 -5.85 -3.92 3.42
CA ILE A 53 -4.58 -3.19 3.24
C ILE A 53 -3.75 -3.84 2.12
N LYS A 54 -3.51 -5.15 2.22
CA LYS A 54 -2.65 -5.90 1.28
C LYS A 54 -3.13 -5.83 -0.16
N ALA A 55 -4.43 -5.97 -0.38
CA ALA A 55 -5.04 -5.87 -1.71
C ALA A 55 -4.80 -4.50 -2.37
N ASN A 56 -4.60 -3.46 -1.56
CA ASN A 56 -4.48 -2.07 -2.00
C ASN A 56 -3.04 -1.53 -2.04
N LEU A 57 -2.03 -2.34 -1.72
CA LEU A 57 -0.62 -1.90 -1.78
C LEU A 57 -0.18 -1.48 -3.19
N ARG A 58 -0.74 -2.09 -4.23
CA ARG A 58 -0.48 -1.72 -5.64
C ARG A 58 -1.02 -0.32 -5.96
N PHE A 59 -2.16 0.05 -5.38
CA PHE A 59 -2.71 1.40 -5.51
C PHE A 59 -1.78 2.44 -4.88
N VAL A 60 -1.27 2.17 -3.67
CA VAL A 60 -0.31 3.07 -2.99
C VAL A 60 0.90 3.35 -3.88
N VAL A 61 1.49 2.30 -4.47
CA VAL A 61 2.62 2.47 -5.40
C VAL A 61 2.24 3.32 -6.61
N ASN A 62 1.06 3.12 -7.19
CA ASN A 62 0.60 3.92 -8.33
C ASN A 62 0.41 5.40 -7.97
N VAL A 63 -0.08 5.70 -6.77
CA VAL A 63 -0.19 7.08 -6.27
C VAL A 63 1.20 7.66 -5.99
N ALA A 64 2.05 6.95 -5.24
CA ALA A 64 3.40 7.39 -4.89
C ALA A 64 4.26 7.71 -6.12
N LYS A 65 4.12 6.95 -7.21
CA LYS A 65 4.81 7.23 -8.49
C LYS A 65 4.52 8.63 -9.04
N LYS A 66 3.33 9.19 -8.80
CA LYS A 66 2.95 10.54 -9.24
C LYS A 66 3.73 11.64 -8.52
N TYR A 67 4.29 11.34 -7.36
CA TYR A 67 5.06 12.27 -6.52
C TYR A 67 6.58 12.04 -6.60
N GLN A 68 7.05 11.18 -7.53
CA GLN A 68 8.47 10.98 -7.76
C GLN A 68 9.16 12.28 -8.21
N ASN A 69 10.47 12.36 -7.94
CA ASN A 69 11.34 13.49 -8.30
C ASN A 69 11.06 14.79 -7.54
N GLN A 70 10.29 14.74 -6.44
CA GLN A 70 10.02 15.89 -5.56
C GLN A 70 10.94 15.92 -4.32
N GLY A 71 12.12 15.31 -4.41
CA GLY A 71 13.12 15.33 -3.33
C GLY A 71 13.05 14.16 -2.34
N LEU A 72 12.12 13.22 -2.52
CA LEU A 72 12.04 11.98 -1.74
C LEU A 72 12.25 10.73 -2.60
N PRO A 73 12.97 9.70 -2.10
CA PRO A 73 12.99 8.37 -2.69
C PRO A 73 11.58 7.78 -2.83
N LEU A 74 11.34 7.00 -3.88
CA LEU A 74 10.04 6.34 -4.09
C LEU A 74 9.66 5.43 -2.91
N MET A 75 10.64 4.75 -2.29
CA MET A 75 10.36 3.86 -1.17
C MET A 75 9.83 4.60 0.06
N ASP A 76 10.27 5.84 0.28
CA ASP A 76 9.78 6.67 1.38
C ASP A 76 8.35 7.12 1.10
N LEU A 77 8.06 7.55 -0.12
CA LEU A 77 6.69 7.90 -0.56
C LEU A 77 5.73 6.71 -0.43
N VAL A 78 6.18 5.50 -0.78
CA VAL A 78 5.40 4.27 -0.63
C VAL A 78 5.16 3.94 0.84
N SER A 79 6.17 4.10 1.69
CA SER A 79 6.06 3.82 3.13
C SER A 79 5.06 4.75 3.80
N GLU A 80 5.12 6.05 3.52
CA GLU A 80 4.14 7.03 3.99
C GLU A 80 2.73 6.74 3.45
N GLY A 81 2.62 6.40 2.17
CA GLY A 81 1.35 6.02 1.57
C GLY A 81 0.74 4.77 2.21
N ASN A 82 1.56 3.79 2.59
CA ASN A 82 1.11 2.58 3.29
C ASN A 82 0.62 2.92 4.71
N ILE A 83 1.29 3.84 5.42
CA ILE A 83 0.81 4.34 6.72
C ILE A 83 -0.54 5.04 6.57
N GLY A 84 -0.68 5.90 5.55
CA GLY A 84 -1.95 6.54 5.22
C GLY A 84 -3.06 5.52 4.92
N LEU A 85 -2.74 4.46 4.17
CA LEU A 85 -3.67 3.38 3.86
C LEU A 85 -4.14 2.63 5.11
N MET A 86 -3.23 2.27 6.02
CA MET A 86 -3.58 1.62 7.29
C MET A 86 -4.53 2.48 8.13
N ASN A 87 -4.21 3.76 8.27
CA ASN A 87 -5.06 4.73 8.96
C ASN A 87 -6.43 4.90 8.29
N ALA A 88 -6.49 4.82 6.96
CA ALA A 88 -7.74 4.90 6.22
C ALA A 88 -8.62 3.67 6.46
N VAL A 89 -8.05 2.46 6.49
CA VAL A 89 -8.79 1.22 6.80
C VAL A 89 -9.41 1.29 8.20
N GLU A 90 -8.66 1.77 9.19
CA GLU A 90 -9.17 1.88 10.58
C GLU A 90 -10.34 2.85 10.73
N ARG A 91 -10.46 3.82 9.82
CA ARG A 91 -11.45 4.92 9.89
C ARG A 91 -12.54 4.80 8.83
N PHE A 92 -12.43 3.84 7.92
CA PHE A 92 -13.36 3.68 6.83
C PHE A 92 -14.74 3.28 7.35
N ASP A 93 -15.79 3.82 6.74
CA ASP A 93 -17.17 3.49 7.09
C ASP A 93 -17.89 2.99 5.83
N ALA A 94 -17.94 1.67 5.69
CA ALA A 94 -18.55 1.00 4.56
C ALA A 94 -20.07 1.24 4.45
N THR A 95 -20.72 1.69 5.54
CA THR A 95 -22.18 1.94 5.56
C THR A 95 -22.58 3.18 4.77
N LYS A 96 -21.61 4.05 4.44
CA LYS A 96 -21.85 5.28 3.67
C LYS A 96 -21.99 5.07 2.16
N GLY A 97 -21.85 3.84 1.68
CA GLY A 97 -22.07 3.49 0.26
C GLY A 97 -20.95 3.92 -0.69
N TYR A 98 -19.80 4.32 -0.16
CA TYR A 98 -18.60 4.61 -0.95
C TYR A 98 -17.67 3.40 -1.01
N HIS A 99 -16.85 3.33 -2.06
CA HIS A 99 -15.78 2.34 -2.17
C HIS A 99 -14.59 2.71 -1.30
N PHE A 100 -13.86 1.70 -0.84
CA PHE A 100 -12.68 1.95 -0.01
C PHE A 100 -11.59 2.65 -0.83
N ILE A 101 -11.36 2.19 -2.06
CA ILE A 101 -10.50 2.82 -3.04
C ILE A 101 -11.29 3.05 -4.34
N SER A 102 -11.13 4.21 -4.96
CA SER A 102 -11.70 4.56 -6.28
C SER A 102 -10.61 5.02 -7.25
#